data_AF-A0A9X1QY75-F1
#
_entry.id   AF-A0A9X1QY75-F1
#
_cell.length_a   1.000
_cell.length_b   1.000
_cell.length_c   1.000
_cell.angle_alpha   90.00
_cell.angle_beta   90.00
_cell.angle_gamma   90.00
#
_symmetry.space_group_name_H-M   'P 1'
#
loop_
_entity.id
_entity.type
_entity.pdbx_description
1 polymer ?
#
loop_
_entity_poly.entity_id
_entity_poly.type
_entity_poly.pdbx_seq_one_letter_code
_entity_poly.pdbx_strand_id
1 'polypeptide(L)'
;MESWIYGVQLSKAISSLSVIGIIFWTSFFLFSFVHIYLVIMDGWSRYQNYKRAKDQFFEHGFNPRIAMLYIGSKCQRMAAETAAEELGIKQQVQDLYKDCGVKWFHYIPYFMIEEPFFLFKKKFWSRTFLENYYKPRYNYQLLAETQSI
;
A
#
# COMPACT_ATOMS: atom_id res chain seq x y z
N MET A 1 18.20 13.81 4.65
CA MET A 1 19.19 14.12 3.61
C MET A 1 18.56 14.90 2.45
N GLU A 2 17.43 14.44 1.89
CA GLU A 2 16.71 15.12 0.80
C GLU A 2 16.26 16.56 1.12
N SER A 3 15.65 16.80 2.29
CA SER A 3 15.20 18.14 2.70
C SER A 3 16.34 19.15 2.81
N TRP A 4 17.54 18.71 3.20
CA TRP A 4 18.73 19.57 3.25
C TRP A 4 19.15 19.99 1.84
N ILE A 5 19.17 19.05 0.88
CA ILE A 5 19.52 19.32 -0.52
C ILE A 5 18.54 20.33 -1.13
N TYR A 6 17.23 20.11 -0.94
CA TYR A 6 16.21 21.03 -1.44
C TYR A 6 16.28 22.40 -0.76
N GLY A 7 16.58 22.45 0.53
CA GLY A 7 16.75 23.71 1.29
C GLY A 7 17.92 24.55 0.78
N VAL A 8 19.06 23.93 0.46
CA VAL A 8 20.23 24.62 -0.12
C VAL A 8 19.90 25.20 -1.50
N GLN A 9 19.19 24.45 -2.35
CA GLN A 9 18.80 24.93 -3.68
C GLN A 9 17.73 26.02 -3.62
N LEU A 10 16.81 25.94 -2.65
CA LEU A 10 15.85 27.00 -2.37
C LEU A 10 16.56 28.29 -1.92
N SER A 11 17.54 28.20 -1.01
CA SER A 11 18.34 29.35 -0.58
C SER A 11 19.04 30.04 -1.75
N LYS A 12 19.66 29.26 -2.65
CA LYS A 12 20.26 29.78 -3.89
C LYS A 12 19.25 30.44 -4.83
N ALA A 13 18.04 29.88 -4.94
CA ALA A 13 16.98 30.44 -5.78
C ALA A 13 16.42 31.76 -5.21
N ILE A 14 16.36 31.88 -3.89
CA ILE A 14 15.98 33.12 -3.19
C ILE A 14 17.03 34.20 -3.46
N SER A 15 18.33 33.86 -3.35
CA SER A 15 19.42 34.80 -3.64
C SER A 15 19.48 35.23 -5.11
N SER A 16 18.98 34.42 -6.05
CA SER A 16 18.94 34.75 -7.48
C SER A 16 17.66 35.46 -7.93
N LEU A 17 16.73 35.78 -7.01
CA LEU A 17 15.44 36.46 -7.28
C LEU A 17 14.58 35.78 -8.38
N SER A 18 14.82 34.49 -8.66
CA SER A 18 14.07 33.75 -9.67
C SER A 18 12.78 33.22 -9.08
N VAL A 19 11.66 33.88 -9.40
CA VAL A 19 10.31 33.50 -8.90
C VAL A 19 9.97 32.05 -9.23
N ILE A 20 10.26 31.60 -10.45
CA ILE A 20 9.99 30.22 -10.89
C ILE A 20 10.86 29.22 -10.10
N GLY A 21 12.14 29.53 -9.89
CA GLY A 21 13.05 28.69 -9.11
C GLY A 21 12.60 28.59 -7.65
N ILE A 22 12.17 29.70 -7.05
CA ILE A 22 11.67 29.72 -5.68
C ILE A 22 10.44 28.82 -5.54
N ILE A 23 9.45 28.95 -6.43
CA ILE A 23 8.24 28.12 -6.41
C ILE A 23 8.60 26.64 -6.56
N PHE A 24 9.41 26.31 -7.58
CA PHE A 24 9.83 24.94 -7.85
C PHE A 24 10.51 24.30 -6.63
N TRP A 25 11.57 24.91 -6.10
CA TRP A 25 12.31 24.34 -4.97
C TRP A 25 11.50 24.33 -3.67
N THR A 26 10.61 25.30 -3.46
CA THR A 26 9.69 25.29 -2.31
C THR A 26 8.76 24.09 -2.38
N SER A 27 8.18 23.78 -3.55
CA SER A 27 7.32 22.61 -3.72
C SER A 27 8.05 21.30 -3.41
N PHE A 28 9.27 21.10 -3.92
CA PHE A 28 10.06 19.89 -3.63
C PHE A 28 10.49 19.80 -2.16
N PHE A 29 10.85 20.94 -1.56
CA PHE A 29 11.20 21.00 -0.14
C PHE A 29 10.01 20.59 0.73
N LEU A 30 8.83 21.18 0.52
CA LEU A 30 7.61 20.81 1.24
C LEU A 30 7.19 19.35 0.96
N PHE A 31 7.29 18.90 -0.28
CA PHE A 31 7.01 17.52 -0.64
C PHE A 31 7.90 16.53 0.12
N SER A 32 9.18 16.84 0.37
CA SER A 32 10.06 15.96 1.14
C SER A 32 9.57 15.67 2.57
N PHE A 33 8.91 16.64 3.20
CA PHE A 33 8.30 16.45 4.52
C PHE A 33 6.99 15.68 4.46
N VAL A 34 6.23 15.79 3.38
CA VAL A 34 4.98 15.03 3.19
C VAL A 34 5.28 13.58 2.77
N HIS A 35 6.32 13.37 1.97
CA HIS A 35 6.71 12.08 1.41
C HIS A 35 6.95 11.02 2.49
N ILE A 36 7.63 11.37 3.59
CA ILE A 36 7.86 10.43 4.70
C ILE A 36 6.54 9.92 5.30
N TYR A 37 5.53 10.78 5.44
CA TYR A 37 4.21 10.38 5.92
C TYR A 37 3.51 9.48 4.91
N LEU A 38 3.60 9.78 3.61
CA LEU A 38 3.02 8.93 2.55
C LEU A 38 3.61 7.52 2.57
N VAL A 39 4.92 7.38 2.77
CA VAL A 39 5.59 6.08 2.87
C VAL A 39 5.10 5.32 4.11
N ILE A 40 5.01 5.97 5.26
CA ILE A 40 4.52 5.36 6.50
C ILE A 40 3.06 4.91 6.34
N MET A 41 2.22 5.75 5.75
CA MET A 41 0.80 5.49 5.55
C MET A 41 0.56 4.35 4.54
N ASP A 42 1.37 4.27 3.49
CA ASP A 42 1.34 3.12 2.56
C ASP A 42 1.71 1.81 3.27
N GLY A 43 2.75 1.84 4.13
CA GLY A 43 3.11 0.71 4.97
C GLY A 43 1.99 0.30 5.94
N TRP A 44 1.36 1.28 6.59
CA TRP A 44 0.22 1.06 7.49
C TRP A 44 -0.95 0.38 6.76
N SER A 45 -1.33 0.89 5.60
CA SER A 45 -2.42 0.36 4.78
C SER A 45 -2.19 -1.11 4.40
N ARG A 46 -0.97 -1.45 3.98
CA ARG A 46 -0.58 -2.85 3.68
C ARG A 46 -0.72 -3.74 4.91
N TYR A 47 -0.26 -3.28 6.07
CA TYR A 47 -0.32 -4.04 7.31
C TYR A 47 -1.77 -4.29 7.77
N GLN A 48 -2.67 -3.29 7.65
CA GLN A 48 -4.09 -3.50 7.95
C GLN A 48 -4.74 -4.51 7.00
N ASN A 49 -4.42 -4.43 5.70
CA ASN A 49 -4.93 -5.37 4.70
C ASN A 49 -4.45 -6.79 4.95
N TYR A 50 -3.18 -6.97 5.33
CA TYR A 50 -2.63 -8.27 5.73
C TYR A 50 -3.39 -8.87 6.91
N LYS A 51 -3.59 -8.12 8.01
CA LYS A 51 -4.31 -8.61 9.19
C LYS A 51 -5.74 -9.05 8.85
N ARG A 52 -6.43 -8.25 8.03
CA ARG A 52 -7.79 -8.55 7.57
C ARG A 52 -7.84 -9.78 6.67
N ALA A 53 -6.93 -9.88 5.71
CA ALA A 53 -6.86 -11.02 4.80
C ALA A 53 -6.58 -12.31 5.57
N LYS A 54 -5.66 -12.26 6.55
CA LYS A 54 -5.30 -13.40 7.39
C LYS A 54 -6.48 -13.91 8.22
N ASP A 55 -7.24 -13.02 8.86
CA ASP A 55 -8.44 -13.41 9.60
C ASP A 55 -9.46 -14.06 8.68
N GLN A 56 -9.72 -13.46 7.51
CA GLN A 56 -10.71 -13.96 6.56
C GLN A 56 -10.31 -15.32 5.96
N PHE A 57 -9.04 -15.51 5.62
CA PHE A 57 -8.52 -16.79 5.13
C PHE A 57 -8.46 -17.85 6.24
N PHE A 58 -8.21 -17.45 7.49
CA PHE A 58 -8.23 -18.38 8.62
C PHE A 58 -9.65 -18.87 8.91
N GLU A 59 -10.65 -17.98 8.87
CA GLU A 59 -12.07 -18.32 9.10
C GLU A 59 -12.67 -19.20 8.00
N HIS A 60 -12.35 -18.92 6.73
CA HIS A 60 -13.07 -19.49 5.59
C HIS A 60 -12.22 -20.40 4.70
N GLY A 61 -10.92 -20.55 4.99
CA GLY A 61 -9.98 -21.15 4.06
C GLY A 61 -9.85 -20.35 2.76
N PHE A 62 -9.48 -21.02 1.68
CA PHE A 62 -9.46 -20.39 0.37
C PHE A 62 -10.87 -20.09 -0.14
N ASN A 63 -11.17 -18.81 -0.34
CA ASN A 63 -12.40 -18.35 -0.96
C ASN A 63 -12.07 -17.30 -2.03
N PRO A 64 -12.39 -17.54 -3.31
CA PRO A 64 -12.11 -16.60 -4.38
C PRO A 64 -12.68 -15.21 -4.14
N ARG A 65 -13.86 -15.10 -3.52
CA ARG A 65 -14.48 -13.80 -3.23
C ARG A 65 -13.66 -12.96 -2.25
N ILE A 66 -13.01 -13.61 -1.29
CA ILE A 66 -12.14 -12.95 -0.31
C ILE A 66 -10.86 -12.47 -1.00
N ALA A 67 -10.20 -13.36 -1.74
CA ALA A 67 -8.98 -13.02 -2.48
C ALA A 67 -9.21 -11.88 -3.50
N MET A 68 -10.35 -11.86 -4.18
CA MET A 68 -10.71 -10.81 -5.13
C MET A 68 -10.83 -9.41 -4.51
N LEU A 69 -11.07 -9.28 -3.20
CA LEU A 69 -11.08 -7.96 -2.52
C LEU A 69 -9.70 -7.28 -2.60
N TYR A 70 -8.64 -8.05 -2.76
CA TYR A 70 -7.25 -7.59 -2.71
C TYR A 70 -6.58 -7.51 -4.09
N ILE A 71 -7.31 -7.78 -5.19
CA ILE A 71 -6.74 -7.78 -6.54
C ILE A 71 -6.35 -6.37 -7.03
N GLY A 72 -6.95 -5.32 -6.45
CA GLY A 72 -6.95 -3.96 -6.97
C GLY A 72 -5.56 -3.32 -7.15
N SER A 73 -4.61 -3.60 -6.26
CA SER A 73 -3.23 -3.07 -6.37
C SER A 73 -2.19 -4.14 -6.02
N LYS A 74 -0.96 -3.94 -6.49
CA LYS A 74 0.17 -4.84 -6.16
C LYS A 74 0.35 -4.98 -4.63
N CYS A 75 0.25 -3.87 -3.91
CA CYS A 75 0.41 -3.82 -2.45
C CYS A 75 -0.66 -4.66 -1.74
N GLN A 76 -1.91 -4.59 -2.19
CA GLN A 76 -3.01 -5.40 -1.66
C GLN A 76 -2.82 -6.89 -1.97
N ARG A 77 -2.44 -7.22 -3.20
CA ARG A 77 -2.16 -8.61 -3.61
C ARG A 77 -1.04 -9.22 -2.79
N MET A 78 0.08 -8.50 -2.63
CA MET A 78 1.18 -8.95 -1.79
C MET A 78 0.76 -9.20 -0.35
N ALA A 79 -0.02 -8.27 0.25
CA ALA A 79 -0.51 -8.45 1.62
C ALA A 79 -1.39 -9.70 1.76
N ALA A 80 -2.25 -9.97 0.77
CA ALA A 80 -3.07 -11.18 0.74
C ALA A 80 -2.25 -12.45 0.49
N GLU A 81 -1.26 -12.42 -0.40
CA GLU A 81 -0.36 -13.56 -0.65
C GLU A 81 0.48 -13.90 0.59
N THR A 82 1.00 -12.90 1.31
CA THR A 82 1.73 -13.13 2.58
C THR A 82 0.81 -13.73 3.64
N ALA A 83 -0.43 -13.24 3.78
CA ALA A 83 -1.40 -13.83 4.69
C ALA A 83 -1.74 -15.29 4.31
N ALA A 84 -1.89 -15.56 3.01
CA ALA A 84 -2.16 -16.88 2.47
C ALA A 84 -0.98 -17.86 2.61
N GLU A 85 0.25 -17.35 2.55
CA GLU A 85 1.50 -18.12 2.76
C GLU A 85 1.56 -18.71 4.17
N GLU A 86 1.25 -17.90 5.18
CA GLU A 86 1.23 -18.34 6.58
C GLU A 86 0.14 -19.38 6.87
N LEU A 87 -0.87 -19.49 6.00
CA LEU A 87 -1.98 -20.44 6.12
C LEU A 87 -1.87 -21.60 5.11
N GLY A 88 -0.77 -21.68 4.34
CA GLY A 88 -0.53 -22.75 3.38
C GLY A 88 -1.41 -22.72 2.11
N ILE A 89 -2.13 -21.62 1.84
CA ILE A 89 -3.05 -21.48 0.69
C ILE A 89 -2.55 -20.50 -0.39
N LYS A 90 -1.29 -20.04 -0.29
CA LYS A 90 -0.67 -19.08 -1.23
C LYS A 90 -0.85 -19.46 -2.70
N GLN A 91 -0.64 -20.73 -3.04
CA GLN A 91 -0.70 -21.20 -4.42
C GLN A 91 -2.09 -20.98 -5.04
N GLN A 92 -3.15 -21.28 -4.27
CA GLN A 92 -4.54 -21.11 -4.71
C GLN A 92 -4.87 -19.63 -4.97
N VAL A 93 -4.36 -18.73 -4.13
CA VAL A 93 -4.51 -17.27 -4.30
C VAL A 93 -3.75 -16.77 -5.53
N GLN A 94 -2.52 -17.24 -5.75
CA GLN A 94 -1.73 -16.85 -6.91
C GLN A 94 -2.33 -17.34 -8.22
N ASP A 95 -2.85 -18.58 -8.25
CA ASP A 95 -3.46 -19.14 -9.45
C ASP A 95 -4.76 -18.39 -9.79
N LEU A 96 -5.58 -18.05 -8.79
CA LEU A 96 -6.74 -17.16 -9.00
C LEU A 96 -6.34 -15.80 -9.60
N TYR A 97 -5.27 -15.18 -9.09
CA TYR A 97 -4.81 -13.90 -9.62
C TYR A 97 -4.30 -14.03 -11.07
N LYS A 98 -3.60 -15.11 -11.40
CA LYS A 98 -3.18 -15.41 -12.79
C LYS A 98 -4.39 -15.59 -13.70
N ASP A 99 -5.40 -16.34 -13.25
CA ASP A 99 -6.65 -16.59 -14.00
C ASP A 99 -7.42 -15.30 -14.26
N CYS A 100 -7.37 -14.37 -13.32
CA CYS A 100 -7.92 -13.01 -13.47
C CYS A 100 -7.05 -12.09 -14.33
N GLY A 101 -5.98 -12.61 -14.96
CA GLY A 101 -5.10 -11.87 -15.86
C GLY A 101 -4.06 -10.99 -15.17
N VAL A 102 -3.84 -11.16 -13.86
CA VAL A 102 -2.79 -10.42 -13.14
C VAL A 102 -1.42 -10.91 -13.62
N LYS A 103 -0.67 -9.99 -14.22
CA LYS A 103 0.71 -10.21 -14.66
C LYS A 103 1.69 -9.56 -13.70
N TRP A 104 2.92 -10.08 -13.63
CA TRP A 104 3.98 -9.57 -12.75
C TRP A 104 4.29 -8.07 -12.98
N PHE A 105 4.06 -7.57 -14.19
CA PHE A 105 4.27 -6.16 -14.57
C PHE A 105 3.06 -5.23 -14.30
N HIS A 106 1.94 -5.74 -13.77
CA HIS A 106 0.81 -4.90 -13.34
C HIS A 106 1.15 -4.16 -12.03
N TYR A 107 2.11 -3.25 -12.13
CA TYR A 107 2.48 -2.29 -11.10
C TYR A 107 1.45 -1.17 -10.99
N ILE A 108 0.96 -0.71 -12.14
CA ILE A 108 -0.08 0.31 -12.23
C ILE A 108 -1.42 -0.38 -11.96
N PRO A 109 -2.13 -0.03 -10.89
CA PRO A 109 -3.49 -0.49 -10.65
C PRO A 109 -4.39 -0.14 -11.83
N TYR A 110 -5.29 -1.06 -12.20
CA TYR A 110 -6.19 -0.88 -13.35
C TYR A 110 -6.97 0.45 -13.31
N PHE A 111 -7.39 0.89 -12.12
CA PHE A 111 -8.12 2.16 -11.95
C PHE A 111 -7.30 3.41 -12.30
N MET A 112 -5.97 3.37 -12.25
CA MET A 112 -5.14 4.52 -12.61
C MET A 112 -5.10 4.74 -14.12
N ILE A 113 -5.31 3.69 -14.91
CA ILE A 113 -5.41 3.75 -16.38
C ILE A 113 -6.77 4.34 -16.77
N GLU A 114 -7.83 3.92 -16.08
CA GLU A 114 -9.20 4.36 -16.35
C GLU A 114 -9.48 5.79 -15.86
N GLU A 115 -8.84 6.22 -14.75
CA GLU A 115 -9.12 7.51 -14.12
C GLU A 115 -7.84 8.30 -13.78
N PRO A 116 -7.23 9.04 -14.73
CA PRO A 116 -5.95 9.72 -14.50
C PRO A 116 -5.98 10.81 -13.40
N PHE A 117 -7.15 11.34 -13.05
CA PHE A 117 -7.34 12.32 -11.97
C PHE A 117 -7.62 11.67 -10.59
N PHE A 118 -7.33 10.38 -10.42
CA PHE A 118 -7.60 9.63 -9.18
C PHE A 118 -6.97 10.26 -7.93
N LEU A 119 -5.85 10.98 -8.07
CA LEU A 119 -5.14 11.65 -6.98
C LEU A 119 -6.00 12.70 -6.26
N PHE A 120 -7.04 13.24 -6.89
CA PHE A 120 -7.93 14.23 -6.26
C PHE A 120 -9.14 13.58 -5.56
N LYS A 121 -9.35 12.27 -5.73
CA LYS A 121 -10.49 11.57 -5.14
C LYS A 121 -10.20 11.14 -3.70
N LYS A 122 -11.04 11.55 -2.75
CA LYS A 122 -10.96 11.10 -1.34
C LYS A 122 -10.93 9.57 -1.20
N LYS A 123 -11.66 8.86 -2.07
CA LYS A 123 -11.70 7.39 -2.11
C LYS A 123 -10.32 6.76 -2.38
N PHE A 124 -9.48 7.39 -3.19
CA PHE A 124 -8.12 6.92 -3.45
C PHE A 124 -7.27 7.00 -2.18
N TRP A 125 -7.23 8.17 -1.54
CA TRP A 125 -6.49 8.36 -0.29
C TRP A 125 -6.95 7.42 0.82
N SER A 126 -8.27 7.25 0.98
CA SER A 126 -8.86 6.33 1.96
C SER A 126 -8.47 4.88 1.76
N ARG A 127 -8.37 4.40 0.53
CA ARG A 127 -8.08 2.98 0.22
C ARG A 127 -6.59 2.69 0.09
N THR A 128 -5.79 3.66 -0.34
CA THR A 128 -4.37 3.47 -0.60
C THR A 128 -3.53 3.75 0.64
N PHE A 129 -3.80 4.85 1.34
CA PHE A 129 -2.94 5.35 2.43
C PHE A 129 -3.63 5.38 3.80
N LEU A 130 -4.95 5.57 3.84
CA LEU A 130 -5.72 5.80 5.07
C LEU A 130 -6.65 4.62 5.41
N GLU A 131 -6.16 3.39 5.26
CA GLU A 131 -6.94 2.22 5.63
C GLU A 131 -7.21 2.24 7.14
N ASN A 132 -8.48 2.05 7.52
CA ASN A 132 -8.89 2.07 8.92
C ASN A 132 -8.17 0.98 9.71
N TYR A 133 -7.88 1.27 10.98
CA TYR A 133 -7.32 0.28 11.88
C TYR A 133 -8.23 -0.95 11.94
N TYR A 134 -7.64 -2.10 11.61
CA TYR A 134 -8.27 -3.39 11.70
C TYR A 134 -7.73 -4.11 12.94
N LYS A 135 -8.62 -4.41 13.90
CA LYS A 135 -8.29 -5.22 15.07
C LYS A 135 -8.33 -6.71 14.66
N PRO A 136 -7.22 -7.46 14.75
CA PRO A 136 -7.24 -8.90 14.55
C PRO A 136 -8.27 -9.57 15.43
N ARG A 137 -9.00 -10.53 14.88
CA ARG A 137 -9.96 -11.36 15.61
C ARG A 137 -9.25 -12.50 16.33
N TYR A 138 -8.17 -13.01 15.75
CA TYR A 138 -7.42 -14.14 16.29
C TYR A 138 -6.05 -13.74 16.82
N ASN A 139 -5.63 -14.38 17.91
CA ASN A 139 -4.25 -14.31 18.36
C ASN A 139 -3.46 -15.49 17.79
N TYR A 140 -2.81 -15.25 16.66
CA TYR A 140 -2.06 -16.27 15.93
C TYR A 140 -0.84 -16.81 16.70
N GLN A 141 -0.28 -16.05 17.65
CA GLN A 141 0.85 -16.52 18.47
C GLN A 141 0.38 -17.63 19.41
N LEU A 142 -0.71 -17.39 20.13
CA LEU A 142 -1.32 -18.40 21.02
C LEU A 142 -1.80 -19.64 20.25
N LEU A 143 -2.36 -19.45 19.05
CA LEU A 143 -2.81 -20.56 18.22
C LEU A 143 -1.64 -21.42 17.71
N ALA A 144 -0.53 -20.80 17.29
CA ALA A 144 0.66 -21.51 16.84
C ALA A 144 1.29 -22.33 17.98
N GLU A 145 1.35 -21.77 19.19
CA GLU A 145 1.83 -22.49 20.39
C GLU A 145 0.94 -23.71 20.71
N THR A 146 -0.38 -23.55 20.62
CA THR A 146 -1.35 -24.63 20.90
C THR A 146 -1.29 -25.76 19.87
N GLN A 147 -0.92 -25.48 18.61
CA GLN A 147 -0.79 -26.47 17.54
C GLN A 147 0.57 -27.18 17.52
N SER A 148 1.53 -26.75 18.36
CA SER A 148 2.88 -27.31 18.43
C SER A 148 3.05 -28.38 19.53
N ILE A 149 1.94 -28.82 20.14
CA ILE A 149 1.82 -29.90 21.13
C ILE A 149 1.07 -31.07 20.49
#